data_AF-A0A537VHY0-F1
#
_entry.id   AF-A0A537VHY0-F1
#
_cell.length_a   1.000
_cell.length_b   1.000
_cell.length_c   1.000
_cell.angle_alpha   90.00
_cell.angle_beta   90.00
_cell.angle_gamma   90.00
#
_symmetry.space_group_name_H-M   'P 1'
#
loop_
_entity.id
_entity.type
_entity.pdbx_description
1 polymer ?
#
loop_
_entity_poly.entity_id
_entity_poly.type
_entity_poly.pdbx_seq_one_letter_code
_entity_poly.pdbx_strand_id
1 'polypeptide(L)'
;MDVSRVPRVLPAGLPSPPAFVDPNFRRAADWLAAGTESAPAFLVIGAPYAGGSISRAHCDGAPEAIRRSLERFSTFSSDFDTSLERLAVFDIGDLPRAISVPVEEFQQHVAEVLLAVRAQTDV
;
A
#
# COMPACT_ATOMS: atom_id res chain seq x y z
N MET A 1 6.82 -1.88 -13.90
CA MET A 1 6.89 -0.50 -13.37
C MET A 1 8.27 -0.32 -12.78
N ASP A 2 8.85 0.86 -12.90
CA ASP A 2 10.13 1.23 -12.31
C ASP A 2 9.87 2.20 -11.15
N VAL A 3 10.04 1.70 -9.91
CA VAL A 3 9.79 2.48 -8.67
C VAL A 3 10.73 3.66 -8.55
N SER A 4 11.95 3.57 -9.10
CA SER A 4 12.93 4.66 -9.03
C SER A 4 12.44 5.93 -9.75
N ARG A 5 11.45 5.78 -10.63
CA ARG A 5 10.79 6.86 -11.37
C ARG A 5 9.53 7.39 -10.69
N VAL A 6 9.12 6.79 -9.56
CA VAL A 6 8.01 7.27 -8.74
C VAL A 6 8.58 8.18 -7.65
N PRO A 7 8.33 9.49 -7.71
CA PRO A 7 8.98 10.43 -6.79
C PRO A 7 8.42 10.28 -5.37
N ARG A 8 9.26 10.58 -4.36
CA ARG A 8 8.85 10.78 -2.95
C ARG A 8 8.25 9.55 -2.26
N VAL A 9 8.24 8.37 -2.87
CA VAL A 9 7.73 7.16 -2.21
C VAL A 9 8.83 6.47 -1.43
N LEU A 10 8.53 6.16 -0.17
CA LEU A 10 9.35 5.34 0.72
C LEU A 10 8.83 3.91 0.68
N PRO A 11 9.68 2.88 0.55
CA PRO A 11 9.23 1.49 0.53
C PRO A 11 8.40 1.12 1.76
N ALA A 12 7.37 0.29 1.57
CA ALA A 12 6.60 -0.25 2.67
C ALA A 12 7.46 -1.14 3.59
N GLY A 13 7.11 -1.18 4.87
CA GLY A 13 7.71 -2.12 5.81
C GLY A 13 7.33 -3.57 5.47
N LEU A 14 8.25 -4.50 5.72
CA LEU A 14 7.97 -5.93 5.59
C LEU A 14 7.05 -6.40 6.74
N PRO A 15 6.18 -7.39 6.48
CA PRO A 15 5.33 -7.96 7.52
C PRO A 15 6.15 -8.67 8.58
N SER A 16 5.61 -8.72 9.79
CA SER A 16 6.21 -9.47 10.88
C SER A 16 6.19 -10.97 10.55
N PRO A 17 7.28 -11.71 10.84
CA PRO A 17 7.29 -13.16 10.68
C PRO A 17 6.23 -13.77 11.62
N PRO A 18 5.44 -14.76 11.18
CA PRO A 18 4.40 -15.33 12.00
C PRO A 18 5.01 -16.25 13.07
N ALA A 19 4.43 -16.27 14.27
CA ALA A 19 4.86 -17.16 15.33
C ALA A 19 4.55 -18.65 15.04
N PHE A 20 3.59 -18.90 14.14
CA PHE A 20 3.20 -20.22 13.66
C PHE A 20 2.85 -20.14 12.17
N VAL A 21 3.29 -21.12 11.39
CA VAL A 21 3.04 -21.19 9.94
C VAL A 21 2.11 -22.38 9.68
N ASP A 22 0.91 -22.08 9.18
CA ASP A 22 0.05 -23.08 8.55
C ASP A 22 0.32 -23.08 7.04
N PRO A 23 0.75 -24.21 6.43
CA PRO A 23 1.03 -24.27 4.99
C PRO A 23 -0.19 -23.99 4.11
N ASN A 24 -1.41 -24.14 4.64
CA ASN A 24 -2.66 -23.92 3.91
C ASN A 24 -3.26 -22.53 4.16
N PHE A 25 -2.68 -21.74 5.07
CA PHE A 25 -3.13 -20.37 5.34
C PHE A 25 -2.20 -19.35 4.69
N ARG A 26 -2.69 -18.65 3.67
CA ARG A 26 -1.96 -17.56 3.03
C ARG A 26 -2.36 -16.23 3.68
N ARG A 27 -1.42 -15.59 4.38
CA ARG A 27 -1.66 -14.28 4.98
C ARG A 27 -1.69 -13.21 3.88
N ALA A 28 -2.65 -12.30 3.97
CA ALA A 28 -2.77 -11.18 3.04
C ALA A 28 -1.52 -10.28 3.07
N ALA A 29 -0.88 -10.12 4.23
CA ALA A 29 0.36 -9.35 4.32
C ALA A 29 1.54 -10.01 3.58
N ASP A 30 1.63 -11.34 3.59
CA ASP A 30 2.69 -12.06 2.85
C ASP A 30 2.44 -11.95 1.33
N TRP A 31 1.18 -12.03 0.90
CA TRP A 31 0.80 -11.80 -0.49
C TRP A 31 1.16 -10.39 -0.96
N LEU A 32 0.83 -9.36 -0.17
CA LEU A 32 1.15 -7.97 -0.48
C LEU A 32 2.67 -7.74 -0.58
N ALA A 33 3.43 -8.29 0.38
CA ALA A 33 4.88 -8.13 0.45
C ALA A 33 5.63 -8.93 -0.62
N ALA A 34 5.08 -10.05 -1.08
CA ALA A 34 5.62 -10.84 -2.19
C ALA A 34 5.27 -10.29 -3.57
N GLY A 35 4.52 -9.18 -3.63
CA GLY A 35 4.18 -8.49 -4.86
C GLY A 35 5.40 -8.09 -5.70
N THR A 36 5.20 -7.91 -7.00
CA THR A 36 6.28 -7.58 -7.94
C THR A 36 5.97 -6.35 -8.76
N GLU A 37 6.98 -5.53 -8.98
CA GLU A 37 6.93 -4.36 -9.86
C GLU A 37 6.67 -4.71 -11.33
N SER A 38 6.84 -5.97 -11.73
CA SER A 38 6.59 -6.43 -13.10
C SER A 38 5.10 -6.60 -13.40
N ALA A 39 4.56 -5.72 -14.25
CA ALA A 39 3.18 -5.74 -14.73
C ALA A 39 2.11 -5.99 -13.64
N PRO A 40 2.08 -5.20 -12.55
CA PRO A 40 1.08 -5.37 -11.51
C PRO A 40 -0.32 -5.00 -12.03
N ALA A 41 -1.30 -5.84 -11.70
CA ALA A 41 -2.72 -5.58 -11.95
C ALA A 41 -3.35 -4.74 -10.82
N PHE A 42 -2.73 -4.72 -9.64
CA PHE A 42 -3.18 -3.97 -8.49
C PHE A 42 -2.00 -3.25 -7.82
N LEU A 43 -2.17 -1.95 -7.56
CA LEU A 43 -1.15 -1.11 -6.94
C LEU A 43 -1.63 -0.59 -5.60
N VAL A 44 -0.76 -0.62 -4.61
CA VAL A 44 -1.00 -0.03 -3.29
C VAL A 44 -0.02 1.10 -3.06
N ILE A 45 -0.55 2.26 -2.63
CA ILE A 45 0.20 3.44 -2.26
C ILE A 45 -0.43 4.01 -0.99
N GLY A 46 0.36 4.26 0.04
CA GLY A 46 -0.13 4.97 1.23
C GLY A 46 0.07 6.47 1.11
N ALA A 47 -0.94 7.21 1.56
CA ALA A 47 -0.92 8.66 1.66
C ALA A 47 -1.08 9.07 3.15
N PRO A 48 -0.01 8.98 3.97
CA PRO A 48 -0.08 9.26 5.40
C PRO A 48 -0.18 10.77 5.69
N TYR A 49 -1.40 11.30 5.65
CA TYR A 49 -1.70 12.71 5.90
C TYR A 49 -2.85 12.90 6.88
N ALA A 50 -2.62 13.76 7.88
CA ALA A 50 -3.62 14.13 8.88
C ALA A 50 -3.93 15.64 8.91
N GLY A 51 -3.15 16.47 8.22
CA GLY A 51 -3.26 17.93 8.30
C GLY A 51 -4.56 18.52 7.76
N GLY A 52 -5.30 17.78 6.92
CA GLY A 52 -6.58 18.20 6.34
C GLY A 52 -7.81 17.85 7.18
N SER A 53 -7.64 17.15 8.30
CA SER A 53 -8.76 16.76 9.16
C SER A 53 -9.20 17.92 10.06
N ILE A 54 -10.51 18.20 10.10
CA ILE A 54 -11.11 19.16 11.05
C ILE A 54 -10.97 18.64 12.49
N SER A 55 -11.22 17.35 12.68
CA SER A 55 -11.01 16.67 13.96
C SER A 55 -9.53 16.37 14.16
N ARG A 56 -9.08 16.26 15.43
CA ARG A 56 -7.76 15.67 15.72
C ARG A 56 -7.78 14.18 15.34
N ALA A 57 -7.45 13.89 14.09
CA ALA A 57 -7.37 12.54 13.54
C ALA A 57 -5.91 12.13 13.40
N HIS A 58 -5.64 10.85 13.64
CA HIS A 58 -4.32 10.23 13.41
C HIS A 58 -4.35 9.34 12.16
N CYS A 59 -5.03 9.81 11.11
CA CYS A 59 -5.18 9.07 9.85
C CYS A 59 -3.85 8.95 9.07
N ASP A 60 -2.85 9.75 9.40
CA ASP A 60 -1.47 9.60 8.95
C ASP A 60 -0.80 8.32 9.45
N GLY A 61 -1.34 7.62 10.45
CA GLY A 61 -0.92 6.27 10.85
C GLY A 61 -1.66 5.13 10.14
N ALA A 62 -2.69 5.44 9.35
CA ALA A 62 -3.55 4.42 8.75
C ALA A 62 -2.83 3.49 7.77
N PRO A 63 -1.94 3.96 6.86
CA PRO A 63 -1.29 3.06 5.90
C PRO A 63 -0.51 1.92 6.57
N GLU A 64 0.28 2.23 7.61
CA GLU A 64 1.00 1.23 8.39
C GLU A 64 0.03 0.30 9.16
N ALA A 65 -0.99 0.87 9.82
CA ALA A 65 -1.95 0.09 10.59
C ALA A 65 -2.74 -0.90 9.72
N ILE A 66 -3.10 -0.50 8.50
CA ILE A 66 -3.76 -1.38 7.52
C ILE A 66 -2.83 -2.54 7.16
N ARG A 67 -1.58 -2.26 6.76
CA ARG A 67 -0.59 -3.31 6.42
C ARG A 67 -0.37 -4.29 7.57
N ARG A 68 -0.22 -3.79 8.80
CA ARG A 68 -0.12 -4.64 10.00
C ARG A 68 -1.36 -5.48 10.23
N SER A 69 -2.55 -4.93 9.96
CA SER A 69 -3.80 -5.68 10.12
C SER A 69 -3.88 -6.86 9.14
N LEU A 70 -3.35 -6.71 7.91
CA LEU A 70 -3.29 -7.78 6.92
C LEU A 70 -2.47 -9.01 7.37
N GLU A 71 -1.63 -8.91 8.41
CA GLU A 71 -0.94 -10.06 9.00
C GLU A 71 -1.92 -11.08 9.63
N ARG A 72 -3.16 -10.66 9.88
CA ARG A 72 -4.21 -11.48 10.52
C ARG A 72 -5.30 -11.91 9.54
N PHE A 73 -5.25 -11.46 8.29
CA PHE A 73 -6.26 -11.77 7.28
C PHE A 73 -5.77 -12.83 6.29
N SER A 74 -6.71 -13.64 5.80
CA SER A 74 -6.48 -14.53 4.66
C SER A 74 -6.61 -13.75 3.34
N THR A 75 -5.93 -14.21 2.29
CA THR A 75 -6.19 -13.78 0.91
C THR A 75 -7.51 -14.29 0.35
N PHE A 76 -8.11 -15.30 0.97
CA PHE A 76 -9.37 -15.92 0.55
C PHE A 76 -10.59 -15.26 1.20
N SER A 77 -11.63 -15.03 0.41
CA SER A 77 -12.94 -14.58 0.86
C SER A 77 -13.97 -15.70 0.68
N SER A 78 -14.61 -16.12 1.78
CA SER A 78 -15.68 -17.12 1.77
C SER A 78 -16.95 -16.63 1.10
N ASP A 79 -17.24 -15.33 1.23
CA ASP A 79 -18.49 -14.74 0.73
C ASP A 79 -18.53 -14.72 -0.80
N PHE A 80 -17.35 -14.63 -1.42
CA PHE A 80 -17.18 -14.57 -2.88
C PHE A 80 -16.51 -15.81 -3.48
N ASP A 81 -16.15 -16.79 -2.64
CA ASP A 81 -15.41 -18.00 -3.01
C ASP A 81 -14.20 -17.70 -3.93
N THR A 82 -13.38 -16.72 -3.53
CA THR A 82 -12.27 -16.23 -4.36
C THR A 82 -11.04 -15.88 -3.54
N SER A 83 -9.86 -15.98 -4.16
CA SER A 83 -8.57 -15.67 -3.54
C SER A 83 -7.83 -14.58 -4.30
N LEU A 84 -7.21 -13.67 -3.54
CA LEU A 84 -6.32 -12.63 -4.07
C LEU A 84 -4.97 -13.17 -4.54
N GLU A 85 -4.60 -14.42 -4.25
CA GLU A 85 -3.25 -14.96 -4.53
C GLU A 85 -2.81 -14.86 -5.99
N ARG A 86 -3.76 -14.91 -6.93
CA ARG A 86 -3.46 -14.81 -8.37
C ARG A 86 -3.44 -13.37 -8.88
N LEU A 87 -3.88 -12.41 -8.07
CA LEU A 87 -3.84 -11.00 -8.42
C LEU A 87 -2.40 -10.51 -8.26
N ALA A 88 -1.79 -10.10 -9.38
CA ALA A 88 -0.47 -9.50 -9.38
C ALA A 88 -0.54 -8.13 -8.67
N VAL A 89 -0.08 -8.09 -7.42
CA VAL A 89 -0.05 -6.89 -6.60
C VAL A 89 1.34 -6.30 -6.57
N PHE A 90 1.41 -4.99 -6.38
CA PHE A 90 2.64 -4.33 -5.99
C PHE A 90 2.36 -3.18 -5.00
N ASP A 91 2.97 -3.28 -3.82
CA ASP A 91 2.98 -2.21 -2.83
C ASP A 91 4.16 -1.29 -3.10
N ILE A 92 3.86 -0.10 -3.61
CA ILE A 92 4.88 0.88 -3.98
C ILE A 92 5.45 1.54 -2.70
N GLY A 93 4.69 1.50 -1.61
CA GLY A 93 5.05 2.13 -0.34
C GLY A 93 4.22 3.36 -0.02
N ASP A 94 4.82 4.31 0.70
CA ASP A 94 4.13 5.47 1.26
C ASP A 94 4.75 6.79 0.80
N LEU A 95 3.91 7.79 0.57
CA LEU A 95 4.38 9.18 0.55
C LEU A 95 4.96 9.56 1.92
N PRO A 96 5.83 10.59 2.00
CA PRO A 96 6.42 10.98 3.27
C PRO A 96 5.32 11.45 4.22
N ARG A 97 5.33 10.93 5.45
CA ARG A 97 4.37 11.31 6.48
C ARG A 97 4.40 12.81 6.71
N ALA A 98 3.26 13.45 6.56
CA ALA A 98 3.15 14.90 6.65
C ALA A 98 1.97 15.30 7.53
N ILE A 99 2.24 16.16 8.52
CA ILE A 99 1.21 16.79 9.36
C ILE A 99 1.27 18.31 9.22
N SER A 100 2.47 18.86 9.04
CA SER A 100 2.73 20.31 8.96
C SER A 100 2.69 20.88 7.54
N VAL A 101 2.51 20.04 6.52
CA VAL A 101 2.44 20.46 5.12
C VAL A 101 1.01 20.93 4.81
N PRO A 102 0.84 22.10 4.14
CA PRO A 102 -0.46 22.53 3.66
C PRO A 102 -1.18 21.46 2.83
N VAL A 103 -2.51 21.42 2.89
CA VAL A 103 -3.28 20.35 2.23
C VAL A 103 -3.09 20.38 0.72
N GLU A 104 -3.00 21.56 0.12
CA GLU A 104 -2.79 21.76 -1.31
C GLU A 104 -1.43 21.22 -1.76
N GLU A 105 -0.39 21.42 -0.95
CA GLU A 105 0.95 20.90 -1.23
C GLU A 105 0.97 19.37 -1.11
N PHE A 106 0.33 18.79 -0.10
CA PHE A 106 0.23 17.33 0.00
C PHE A 106 -0.57 16.72 -1.17
N GLN A 107 -1.67 17.36 -1.58
CA GLN A 107 -2.44 16.95 -2.76
C GLN A 107 -1.59 16.99 -4.04
N GLN A 108 -0.74 18.00 -4.19
CA GLN A 108 0.18 18.09 -5.31
C GLN A 108 1.19 16.93 -5.32
N HIS A 109 1.75 16.56 -4.16
CA HIS A 109 2.62 15.39 -4.06
C HIS A 109 1.90 14.09 -4.45
N VAL A 110 0.64 13.90 -4.02
CA VAL A 110 -0.17 12.74 -4.43
C VAL A 110 -0.39 12.72 -5.94
N ALA A 111 -0.73 13.88 -6.54
CA ALA A 111 -0.93 13.98 -7.98
C ALA A 111 0.34 13.65 -8.78
N GLU A 112 1.50 14.12 -8.34
CA GLU A 112 2.81 13.81 -8.96
C GLU A 112 3.07 12.30 -8.97
N VAL A 113 2.84 11.62 -7.85
CA VAL A 113 3.01 10.16 -7.73
C VAL A 113 2.06 9.43 -8.67
N LEU A 114 0.77 9.78 -8.67
CA LEU A 114 -0.23 9.12 -9.50
C LEU A 114 0.03 9.31 -11.00
N LEU A 115 0.49 10.49 -11.42
CA LEU A 115 0.90 10.75 -12.80
C LEU A 115 2.13 9.91 -13.19
N ALA A 116 3.14 9.81 -12.30
CA ALA A 116 4.33 9.01 -12.54
C ALA A 116 4.04 7.51 -12.63
N VAL A 117 3.10 7.01 -11.82
CA VAL A 117 2.61 5.64 -11.89
C VAL A 117 1.85 5.42 -13.20
N ARG A 118 0.89 6.29 -13.52
CA ARG A 118 0.06 6.18 -14.71
C ARG A 118 0.88 6.15 -16.02
N ALA A 119 1.91 7.00 -16.11
CA ALA A 119 2.82 7.04 -17.26
C ALA A 119 3.57 5.71 -17.52
N GLN A 120 3.56 4.79 -16.55
CA GLN A 120 4.23 3.48 -16.64
C GLN A 120 3.26 2.31 -16.73
N THR A 121 1.96 2.54 -16.50
CA THR A 121 0.91 1.51 -16.55
C THR A 121 -0.01 1.64 -17.76
N ASP A 122 -0.10 2.82 -18.37
CA ASP A 122 -0.82 3.02 -19.63
C ASP A 122 0.00 2.36 -20.77
N VAL A 123 -0.36 1.12 -21.10
CA VAL A 123 -0.03 0.40 -22.35
C VAL A 123 -1.21 0.50 -23.30
#